data_AF-A0A523YXY6-F1
#
_entry.id   AF-A0A523YXY6-F1
#
_cell.length_a   1.000
_cell.length_b   1.000
_cell.length_c   1.000
_cell.angle_alpha   90.00
_cell.angle_beta   90.00
_cell.angle_gamma   90.00
#
_symmetry.space_group_name_H-M   'P 1'
#
loop_
_entity.id
_entity.type
_entity.pdbx_description
1 polymer ?
#
loop_
_entity_poly.entity_id
_entity_poly.type
_entity_poly.pdbx_seq_one_letter_code
_entity_poly.pdbx_strand_id
1 'polypeptide(L)'
;MARATVRDKVAALPEGRKRRISKMVREGASIVEIARRYKLDWGVVRALLWEQGIRPWRGSKTIITLRLRSLGTAGRQERRAELIKDVQQEVDYLYYAARRLQTQLDKVKKTIT
;
A
#
# COMPACT_ATOMS: atom_id res chain seq x y z
N MET A 1 15.88 -23.88 4.97
CA MET A 1 14.82 -23.61 3.96
C MET A 1 14.73 -22.11 3.72
N ALA A 2 14.93 -21.64 2.49
CA ALA A 2 14.86 -20.21 2.19
C ALA A 2 13.42 -19.70 2.35
N ARG A 3 13.22 -18.59 3.08
CA ARG A 3 11.90 -17.95 3.18
C ARG A 3 11.52 -17.39 1.81
N ALA A 4 10.38 -17.82 1.29
CA ALA A 4 9.81 -17.28 0.05
C ALA A 4 9.72 -15.76 0.13
N THR A 5 10.22 -15.08 -0.91
CA THR A 5 10.23 -13.61 -0.94
C THR A 5 8.82 -13.07 -1.16
N VAL A 6 8.62 -11.78 -0.90
CA VAL A 6 7.33 -11.12 -1.13
C VAL A 6 6.89 -11.25 -2.60
N ARG A 7 7.84 -11.22 -3.55
CA ARG A 7 7.54 -11.43 -4.98
C ARG A 7 7.07 -12.85 -5.26
N ASP A 8 7.73 -13.86 -4.69
CA ASP A 8 7.33 -15.26 -4.87
C ASP A 8 5.91 -15.50 -4.34
N LYS A 9 5.60 -14.88 -3.19
CA LYS A 9 4.25 -14.92 -2.59
C LYS A 9 3.20 -14.22 -3.46
N VAL A 10 3.55 -13.13 -4.16
CA VAL A 10 2.63 -12.47 -5.10
C VAL A 10 2.44 -13.31 -6.36
N ALA A 11 3.51 -13.87 -6.92
CA ALA A 11 3.46 -14.74 -8.08
C ALA A 11 2.58 -15.98 -7.83
N ALA A 12 2.66 -16.55 -6.63
CA ALA A 12 1.87 -17.70 -6.21
C ALA A 12 0.37 -17.41 -5.98
N LEU A 13 -0.08 -16.15 -6.00
CA LEU A 13 -1.50 -15.84 -5.85
C LEU A 13 -2.29 -16.21 -7.11
N PRO A 14 -3.44 -16.89 -6.98
CA PRO A 14 -4.33 -17.13 -8.11
C PRO A 14 -4.81 -15.82 -8.73
N GLU A 15 -4.88 -15.75 -10.07
CA GLU A 15 -5.29 -14.52 -10.77
C GLU A 15 -6.69 -14.04 -10.39
N GLY A 16 -7.63 -14.96 -10.15
CA GLY A 16 -8.96 -14.61 -9.65
C GLY A 16 -8.91 -13.89 -8.29
N ARG A 17 -7.95 -14.25 -7.43
CA ARG A 17 -7.74 -13.61 -6.13
C ARG A 17 -7.11 -12.24 -6.29
N LYS A 18 -6.12 -12.12 -7.19
CA LYS A 18 -5.50 -10.83 -7.53
C LYS A 18 -6.53 -9.82 -8.01
N ARG A 19 -7.43 -10.20 -8.94
CA ARG A 19 -8.50 -9.33 -9.44
C ARG A 19 -9.48 -8.88 -8.35
N ARG A 20 -9.86 -9.78 -7.42
CA ARG A 20 -10.74 -9.42 -6.30
C ARG A 20 -10.09 -8.42 -5.35
N ILE A 21 -8.80 -8.58 -5.07
CA ILE A 21 -8.01 -7.63 -4.29
C ILE A 21 -7.99 -6.26 -4.99
N SER A 22 -7.72 -6.22 -6.29
CA SER A 22 -7.76 -4.98 -7.09
C SER A 22 -9.13 -4.29 -7.01
N LYS A 23 -10.22 -5.06 -7.15
CA LYS A 23 -11.59 -4.56 -7.09
C LYS A 23 -11.91 -3.96 -5.73
N MET A 24 -11.57 -4.65 -4.64
CA MET A 24 -11.79 -4.16 -3.28
C MET A 24 -11.07 -2.82 -3.01
N VAL A 25 -9.85 -2.67 -3.50
CA VAL A 25 -9.13 -1.38 -3.38
C VAL A 25 -9.83 -0.27 -4.15
N ARG A 26 -10.34 -0.56 -5.35
CA ARG A 26 -11.11 0.41 -6.15
C ARG A 26 -12.44 0.78 -5.48
N GLU A 27 -13.02 -0.13 -4.72
CA GLU A 27 -14.23 0.07 -3.91
C GLU A 27 -13.96 0.73 -2.55
N GLY A 28 -12.69 1.06 -2.24
CA GLY A 28 -12.30 1.83 -1.05
C GLY A 28 -11.82 1.00 0.14
N ALA A 29 -11.69 -0.34 0.00
CA ALA A 29 -11.17 -1.18 1.08
C ALA A 29 -9.69 -0.88 1.36
N SER A 30 -9.32 -0.89 2.65
CA SER A 30 -7.93 -0.67 3.07
C SER A 30 -7.06 -1.91 2.83
N ILE A 31 -5.74 -1.74 2.68
CA ILE A 31 -4.82 -2.89 2.57
C ILE A 31 -4.90 -3.78 3.82
N VAL A 32 -5.08 -3.20 5.00
CA VAL A 32 -5.19 -3.95 6.27
C VAL A 32 -6.42 -4.84 6.27
N GLU A 33 -7.55 -4.31 5.82
CA GLU A 33 -8.79 -5.08 5.68
C GLU A 33 -8.64 -6.22 4.68
N ILE A 34 -8.03 -5.95 3.53
CA ILE A 34 -7.77 -6.95 2.49
C ILE A 34 -6.79 -8.03 3.00
N ALA A 35 -5.72 -7.63 3.66
CA ALA A 35 -4.73 -8.53 4.26
C ALA A 35 -5.38 -9.46 5.29
N ARG A 36 -6.22 -8.90 6.18
CA ARG A 36 -6.98 -9.67 7.16
C ARG A 36 -7.98 -10.61 6.49
N ARG A 37 -8.76 -10.12 5.51
CA ARG A 37 -9.80 -10.90 4.81
C ARG A 37 -9.23 -12.06 4.01
N TYR A 38 -8.07 -11.88 3.38
CA TYR A 38 -7.45 -12.93 2.58
C TYR A 38 -6.35 -13.72 3.31
N LYS A 39 -6.11 -13.43 4.60
CA LYS A 39 -5.00 -13.98 5.39
C LYS A 39 -3.66 -13.85 4.66
N LEU A 40 -3.43 -12.67 4.09
CA LEU A 40 -2.20 -12.34 3.37
C LEU A 40 -1.35 -11.40 4.21
N ASP A 41 -0.04 -11.52 4.05
CA ASP A 41 0.87 -10.51 4.57
C ASP A 41 0.56 -9.17 3.91
N TRP A 42 0.56 -8.10 4.72
CA TRP A 42 0.36 -6.75 4.23
C TRP A 42 1.31 -6.40 3.08
N GLY A 43 2.56 -6.88 3.15
CA GLY A 43 3.58 -6.70 2.11
C GLY A 43 3.24 -7.35 0.77
N VAL A 44 2.51 -8.47 0.79
CA VAL A 44 2.09 -9.20 -0.42
C VAL A 44 0.95 -8.47 -1.13
N VAL A 45 -0.07 -8.03 -0.36
CA VAL A 45 -1.16 -7.21 -0.92
C VAL A 45 -0.61 -5.92 -1.52
N ARG A 46 0.32 -5.27 -0.82
CA ARG A 46 1.00 -4.05 -1.31
C ARG A 46 1.77 -4.30 -2.61
N ALA A 47 2.60 -5.34 -2.65
CA ALA A 47 3.43 -5.65 -3.82
C ALA A 47 2.57 -5.96 -5.05
N LEU A 48 1.47 -6.71 -4.86
CA LEU A 48 0.48 -6.96 -5.91
C LEU A 48 -0.11 -5.65 -6.48
N LEU A 49 -0.54 -4.73 -5.61
CA LEU A 49 -1.15 -3.46 -6.05
C LEU A 49 -0.15 -2.54 -6.76
N TRP A 50 1.13 -2.65 -6.40
CA TRP A 50 2.22 -1.96 -7.07
C TRP A 50 2.45 -2.52 -8.48
N GLU A 51 2.55 -3.84 -8.63
CA GLU A 51 2.70 -4.52 -9.93
C GLU A 51 1.54 -4.22 -10.88
N GLN A 52 0.33 -4.06 -10.34
CA GLN A 52 -0.86 -3.73 -11.13
C GLN A 52 -1.02 -2.24 -11.44
N GLY A 53 -0.08 -1.38 -10.99
CA GLY A 53 -0.17 0.06 -11.21
C GLY A 53 -1.38 0.73 -10.55
N ILE A 54 -2.03 0.06 -9.58
CA ILE A 54 -3.18 0.59 -8.84
C ILE A 54 -2.72 1.56 -7.74
N ARG A 55 -1.45 1.42 -7.29
CA ARG A 55 -0.76 2.44 -6.49
C ARG A 55 0.64 2.77 -7.03
N PRO A 56 0.78 3.67 -8.01
CA PRO A 56 1.94 4.52 -8.12
C PRO A 56 1.74 5.70 -7.16
N TRP A 57 2.81 6.41 -6.80
CA TRP A 57 2.84 7.56 -5.87
C TRP A 57 1.64 8.53 -5.92
N ARG A 58 1.08 8.77 -7.12
CA ARG A 58 -0.15 9.54 -7.34
C ARG A 58 -1.39 8.97 -6.64
N GLY A 59 -1.57 7.64 -6.62
CA GLY A 59 -2.70 6.97 -5.98
C GLY A 59 -2.72 7.14 -4.46
N SER A 60 -1.57 7.05 -3.79
CA SER A 60 -1.47 7.33 -2.36
C SER A 60 -1.76 8.80 -2.03
N LYS A 61 -1.30 9.75 -2.87
CA LYS A 61 -1.67 11.18 -2.72
C LYS A 61 -3.18 11.40 -2.86
N THR A 62 -3.83 10.74 -3.81
CA THR A 62 -5.29 10.80 -3.99
C THR A 62 -6.03 10.21 -2.79
N ILE A 63 -5.59 9.06 -2.27
CA ILE A 63 -6.18 8.42 -1.07
C ILE A 63 -6.05 9.32 0.15
N ILE A 64 -4.86 9.89 0.39
CA ILE A 64 -4.63 10.85 1.48
C ILE A 64 -5.55 12.07 1.31
N THR A 65 -5.65 12.62 0.09
CA THR A 65 -6.49 13.79 -0.19
C THR A 65 -7.98 13.50 0.04
N LEU A 66 -8.48 12.36 -0.42
CA LEU A 66 -9.87 11.95 -0.21
C LEU A 66 -10.18 11.73 1.27
N ARG A 67 -9.24 11.13 2.03
CA ARG A 67 -9.41 10.91 3.47
C ARG A 67 -9.34 12.20 4.28
N LEU A 68 -8.44 13.12 3.93
CA LEU A 68 -8.39 14.47 4.53
C LEU A 68 -9.68 15.26 4.28
N ARG A 69 -10.29 15.14 3.09
CA ARG A 69 -11.60 15.75 2.83
C ARG A 69 -12.71 15.13 3.69
N SER A 70 -12.70 13.81 3.88
CA SER A 70 -13.69 13.13 4.74
C SER A 70 -13.52 13.41 6.24
N LEU A 71 -12.35 13.87 6.69
CA LEU A 71 -12.09 14.31 8.07
C LEU A 71 -12.83 15.59 8.44
N GLY A 72 -13.13 16.44 7.45
CA GLY A 72 -13.91 17.67 7.63
C GLY A 72 -15.41 17.41 7.84
N THR A 73 -15.92 16.27 7.35
CA THR A 73 -17.33 15.90 7.43
C THR A 73 -17.62 14.78 8.44
N ALA A 74 -16.58 14.17 9.04
CA ALA A 74 -16.72 13.12 10.04
C ALA A 74 -17.16 13.70 11.40
N GLY A 75 -18.46 13.60 11.70
CA GLY A 75 -19.05 14.11 12.95
C GLY A 75 -18.75 13.30 14.22
N ARG A 76 -18.15 12.09 14.15
CA ARG A 76 -17.79 11.26 15.32
C ARG A 76 -16.28 11.19 15.54
N GLN A 77 -15.85 11.40 16.78
CA GLN A 77 -14.46 11.49 17.21
C GLN A 77 -13.65 10.21 16.94
N GLU A 78 -14.25 9.03 17.13
CA GLU A 78 -13.62 7.74 16.82
C GLU A 78 -13.32 7.56 15.33
N ARG A 79 -14.27 7.92 14.46
CA ARG A 79 -14.10 7.83 13.00
C ARG A 79 -13.02 8.79 12.50
N ARG A 80 -12.86 9.92 13.19
CA ARG A 80 -11.76 10.88 12.99
C ARG A 80 -10.41 10.27 13.36
N ALA A 81 -10.32 9.56 14.49
CA ALA A 81 -9.10 8.90 14.93
C ALA A 81 -8.65 7.77 13.98
N GLU A 82 -9.59 6.96 13.48
CA GLU A 82 -9.31 5.94 12.47
C GLU A 82 -8.82 6.56 11.15
N LEU A 83 -9.46 7.63 10.69
CA LEU A 83 -9.05 8.36 9.50
C LEU A 83 -7.64 8.96 9.63
N ILE A 84 -7.31 9.54 10.78
CA ILE A 84 -5.97 10.09 11.07
C ILE A 84 -4.93 8.96 11.03
N LYS A 85 -5.20 7.83 11.68
CA LYS A 85 -4.29 6.68 11.70
C LYS A 85 -4.01 6.12 10.31
N ASP A 86 -5.04 6.05 9.47
CA ASP A 86 -4.90 5.59 8.09
C ASP A 86 -4.13 6.59 7.21
N VAL A 87 -4.31 7.90 7.41
CA VAL A 87 -3.50 8.93 6.75
C VAL A 87 -2.05 8.85 7.20
N GLN A 88 -1.79 8.71 8.51
CA GLN A 88 -0.46 8.57 9.07
C GLN A 88 0.28 7.36 8.45
N GLN A 89 -0.39 6.22 8.35
CA GLN A 89 0.17 5.02 7.71
C GLN A 89 0.54 5.25 6.25
N GLU A 90 -0.28 5.96 5.47
CA GLU A 90 0.04 6.27 4.08
C GLU A 90 1.20 7.28 3.98
N VAL A 91 1.33 8.23 4.91
CA VAL A 91 2.45 9.19 4.96
C VAL A 91 3.77 8.52 5.35
N ASP A 92 3.79 7.73 6.42
CA ASP A 92 4.97 6.98 6.87
C ASP A 92 5.48 6.05 5.76
N TYR A 93 4.53 5.45 5.05
CA TYR A 93 4.79 4.62 3.90
C TYR A 93 5.45 5.38 2.74
N LEU A 94 4.95 6.57 2.40
CA LEU A 94 5.54 7.42 1.36
C LEU A 94 6.99 7.78 1.71
N TYR A 95 7.25 8.07 3.00
CA TYR A 95 8.59 8.36 3.49
C TYR A 95 9.53 7.16 3.37
N TYR A 96 9.09 5.98 3.82
CA TYR A 96 9.84 4.73 3.67
C TYR A 96 10.16 4.42 2.20
N ALA A 97 9.17 4.57 1.31
CA ALA A 97 9.33 4.30 -0.12
C ALA A 97 10.35 5.26 -0.77
N ALA A 98 10.28 6.55 -0.46
CA ALA A 98 11.24 7.55 -0.93
C ALA A 98 12.67 7.22 -0.46
N ARG A 99 12.84 6.87 0.82
CA ARG A 99 14.15 6.51 1.38
C ARG A 99 14.75 5.24 0.74
N ARG A 100 13.91 4.26 0.42
CA ARG A 100 14.34 3.04 -0.28
C ARG A 100 14.79 3.32 -1.72
N LEU A 101 14.05 4.16 -2.44
CA LEU A 101 14.44 4.61 -3.78
C LEU A 101 15.77 5.38 -3.75
N GLN A 102 15.94 6.28 -2.79
CA GLN A 102 17.20 6.99 -2.58
C GLN A 102 18.36 6.02 -2.37
N THR A 103 18.17 5.02 -1.50
CA THR A 103 19.20 3.99 -1.24
C THR A 103 19.56 3.19 -2.49
N GLN A 104 18.58 2.88 -3.35
CA GLN A 104 18.84 2.19 -4.62
C GLN A 104 19.59 3.08 -5.61
N LEU A 105 19.21 4.36 -5.71
CA LEU A 105 19.93 5.36 -6.50
C LEU A 105 21.38 5.51 -6.04
N ASP A 106 21.62 5.57 -4.74
CA ASP A 106 22.96 5.69 -4.17
C ASP A 106 23.83 4.47 -4.47
N LYS A 107 23.24 3.26 -4.45
CA LYS A 107 23.93 2.03 -4.88
C LYS A 107 24.31 2.06 -6.36
N VAL A 108 23.38 2.48 -7.22
CA VAL A 108 23.64 2.61 -8.66
C VAL A 108 24.74 3.64 -8.91
N LYS A 109 24.68 4.82 -8.26
CA LYS A 109 25.74 5.84 -8.37
C LYS A 109 27.11 5.29 -7.96
N LYS A 110 27.19 4.56 -6.84
CA LYS A 110 28.43 3.91 -6.38
C LYS A 110 28.95 2.79 -7.29
N THR A 111 28.12 2.29 -8.21
CA THR A 111 28.53 1.25 -9.16
C THR A 111 29.03 1.85 -10.48
N ILE A 112 28.65 3.11 -10.76
CA ILE A 112 29.02 3.85 -11.98
C ILE A 112 30.22 4.79 -11.71
N THR A 113 30.51 5.09 -10.44
CA THR A 113 31.71 5.83 -9.99
C THR A 113 32.77 4.84 -9.55
#